data_AF-A0A8S1A1I7-F1
#
_entry.id   AF-A0A8S1A1I7-F1
#
_cell.length_a   1.000
_cell.length_b   1.000
_cell.length_c   1.000
_cell.angle_alpha   90.00
_cell.angle_beta   90.00
_cell.angle_gamma   90.00
#
_symmetry.space_group_name_H-M   'P 1'
#
loop_
_entity.id
_entity.type
_entity.pdbx_description
1 polymer ?
#
loop_
_entity_poly.entity_id
_entity_poly.type
_entity_poly.pdbx_seq_one_letter_code
_entity_poly.pdbx_strand_id
1 'polypeptide(L)'
;MAEAKTYNLRLRQTERVLSARQGAKLTARYDAEMCCTTIAFTAVPSTSQYVVQAVEHMSTSTNQQIRPDLNIPDTPRKQRLKKRIIHLEDIAKRRRLRCNALYASRRRLKKKVKDVSRMLSELKDKRLINQGEVNLLEDCNVSAAALIKRMVKKKQYSPELRKFALTLYFYSPKAYSYIRSTFNTRLPHPSTLRKWY
;
A
#
# COMPACT_ATOMS: atom_id res chain seq x y z
N MET A 1 15.01 13.98 -22.58
CA MET A 1 13.55 14.03 -22.24
C MET A 1 12.77 12.73 -22.50
N ALA A 2 13.26 11.78 -23.29
CA ALA A 2 12.58 10.51 -23.56
C ALA A 2 12.56 9.52 -22.37
N GLU A 3 13.60 9.52 -21.54
CA GLU A 3 13.77 8.57 -20.42
C GLU A 3 12.83 8.84 -19.22
N ALA A 4 12.48 10.11 -19.00
CA ALA A 4 11.51 10.48 -17.97
C ALA A 4 10.09 9.96 -18.31
N LYS A 5 9.74 9.89 -19.60
CA LYS A 5 8.44 9.37 -20.06
C LYS A 5 8.37 7.84 -19.93
N THR A 6 9.45 7.11 -20.22
CA THR A 6 9.51 5.66 -20.06
C THR A 6 9.49 5.20 -18.60
N TYR A 7 10.10 5.96 -17.68
CA TYR A 7 10.04 5.69 -16.24
C TYR A 7 8.62 5.86 -15.67
N ASN A 8 7.93 6.95 -16.04
CA ASN A 8 6.54 7.20 -15.64
C ASN A 8 5.57 6.14 -16.19
N LEU A 9 5.81 5.65 -17.40
CA LEU A 9 5.00 4.59 -18.02
C LEU A 9 5.18 3.23 -17.30
N ARG A 10 6.41 2.87 -16.91
CA ARG A 10 6.68 1.68 -16.09
C ARG A 10 6.03 1.77 -14.72
N LEU A 11 6.04 2.94 -14.08
CA LEU A 11 5.37 3.15 -12.79
C LEU A 11 3.86 2.87 -12.89
N ARG A 12 3.20 3.41 -13.92
CA ARG A 12 1.75 3.17 -14.18
C ARG A 12 1.42 1.72 -14.52
N GLN A 13 2.30 1.02 -15.23
CA GLN A 13 2.13 -0.41 -15.52
C GLN A 13 2.26 -1.26 -14.25
N THR A 14 3.17 -0.92 -13.33
CA THR A 14 3.27 -1.62 -12.02
C THR A 14 2.07 -1.36 -11.11
N GLU A 15 1.42 -0.20 -11.21
CA GLU A 15 0.21 0.12 -10.44
C GLU A 15 -0.99 -0.77 -10.85
N ARG A 16 -1.15 -1.08 -12.15
CA ARG A 16 -2.21 -1.99 -12.63
C ARG A 16 -1.97 -3.45 -12.22
N VAL A 17 -0.72 -3.92 -12.23
CA VAL A 17 -0.39 -5.31 -11.88
C VAL A 17 -0.47 -5.57 -10.37
N LEU A 18 -0.16 -4.57 -9.53
CA LEU A 18 -0.18 -4.72 -8.07
C LEU A 18 -1.56 -4.47 -7.43
N SER A 19 -2.44 -3.69 -8.07
CA SER A 19 -3.83 -3.59 -7.65
C SER A 19 -4.57 -4.93 -7.76
N ALA A 20 -4.12 -5.84 -8.63
CA ALA A 20 -4.67 -7.19 -8.77
C ALA A 20 -4.32 -8.15 -7.61
N ARG A 21 -3.41 -7.77 -6.69
CA ARG A 21 -2.94 -8.60 -5.57
C ARG A 21 -3.44 -8.18 -4.18
N GLN A 22 -4.41 -7.27 -4.08
CA GLN A 22 -4.98 -6.77 -2.82
C GLN A 22 -5.87 -7.79 -2.07
N GLY A 23 -5.48 -9.06 -2.01
CA GLY A 23 -6.15 -10.13 -1.26
C GLY A 23 -5.40 -10.63 -0.03
N ALA A 24 -4.18 -10.16 0.24
CA ALA A 24 -3.42 -10.60 1.41
C ALA A 24 -3.63 -9.65 2.59
N LYS A 25 -4.32 -10.12 3.64
CA LYS A 25 -4.40 -9.46 4.95
C LYS A 25 -2.98 -9.20 5.46
N LEU A 26 -2.59 -7.92 5.53
CA LEU A 26 -1.46 -7.50 6.36
C LEU A 26 -1.97 -7.48 7.80
N THR A 27 -1.45 -8.39 8.61
CA THR A 27 -1.68 -8.44 10.06
C THR A 27 -1.18 -7.15 10.70
N ALA A 28 -2.02 -6.58 11.55
CA ALA A 28 -1.75 -5.36 12.29
C ALA A 28 -0.53 -5.53 13.21
N ARG A 29 0.49 -4.69 13.02
CA ARG A 29 1.43 -4.21 14.04
C ARG A 29 2.27 -3.09 13.43
N TYR A 30 2.52 -2.04 14.22
CA TYR A 30 3.10 -0.74 13.90
C TYR A 30 2.10 0.38 13.55
N ASP A 31 1.51 0.93 14.62
CA ASP A 31 0.97 2.29 14.63
C ASP A 31 2.11 3.30 14.49
N ALA A 32 2.09 4.03 13.38
CA ALA A 32 3.13 4.98 12.97
C ALA A 32 2.93 6.40 13.55
N GLU A 33 2.53 6.52 14.82
CA GLU A 33 2.34 7.82 15.48
C GLU A 33 3.46 8.21 16.47
N MET A 34 4.52 7.42 16.59
CA MET A 34 5.56 7.59 17.63
C MET A 34 6.98 7.92 17.12
N CYS A 35 7.14 8.52 15.93
CA CYS A 35 8.50 8.78 15.40
C CYS A 35 8.75 10.22 14.92
N CYS A 36 8.13 11.22 15.55
CA CYS A 36 8.40 12.61 15.14
C CYS A 36 8.42 13.68 16.24
N THR A 37 8.64 13.35 17.52
CA THR A 37 8.75 14.42 18.53
C THR A 37 9.85 14.14 19.55
N THR A 38 10.79 15.09 19.57
CA THR A 38 11.68 15.42 20.68
C THR A 38 12.77 14.40 21.02
N ILE A 39 13.98 14.69 20.53
CA ILE A 39 15.23 14.32 21.20
C ILE A 39 15.19 15.02 22.56
N ALA A 40 14.75 14.33 23.60
CA ALA A 40 15.03 14.67 24.98
C ALA A 40 15.94 13.56 25.52
N PHE A 41 17.17 13.96 25.79
CA PHE A 41 18.22 13.16 26.37
C PHE A 41 17.91 12.97 27.86
N THR A 42 17.36 11.82 28.26
CA THR A 42 17.55 11.29 29.63
C THR A 42 17.38 9.76 29.69
N ALA A 43 18.49 9.12 30.04
CA ALA A 43 18.63 7.86 30.77
C ALA A 43 17.88 6.60 30.29
N VAL A 44 18.51 5.85 29.39
CA VAL A 44 18.41 4.38 29.38
C VAL A 44 19.84 3.83 29.29
N PRO A 45 20.25 2.89 30.18
CA PRO A 45 21.64 2.46 30.29
C PRO A 45 22.12 1.70 29.04
N SER A 46 23.37 2.00 28.68
CA SER A 46 24.07 1.48 27.50
C SER A 46 24.15 -0.04 27.50
N THR A 47 23.69 -0.67 26.41
CA THR A 47 23.86 -2.10 26.10
C THR A 47 25.34 -2.53 25.98
N SER A 48 26.29 -1.62 26.23
CA SER A 48 27.73 -1.87 26.33
C SER A 48 28.12 -2.88 27.42
N GLN A 49 27.27 -3.22 28.38
CA GLN A 49 27.66 -4.14 29.46
C GLN A 49 27.50 -5.63 29.16
N TYR A 50 26.69 -6.02 28.15
CA TYR A 50 26.51 -7.44 27.82
C TYR A 50 27.48 -7.99 26.76
N VAL A 51 28.31 -7.13 26.16
CA VAL A 51 29.24 -7.53 25.09
C VAL A 51 30.66 -7.82 25.61
N VAL A 52 31.00 -7.40 26.84
CA VAL A 52 32.38 -7.46 27.35
C VAL A 52 32.76 -8.86 27.88
N GLN A 53 31.82 -9.64 28.42
CA GLN A 53 32.15 -10.93 29.06
C GLN A 53 32.38 -12.10 28.09
N ALA A 54 32.06 -11.96 26.80
CA ALA A 54 32.32 -13.01 25.82
C ALA A 54 33.71 -12.91 25.16
N VAL A 55 34.48 -11.87 25.46
CA VAL A 55 35.72 -11.54 24.72
C VAL A 55 36.99 -12.05 25.42
N GLU A 56 36.93 -12.46 26.70
CA GLU A 56 38.15 -12.74 27.48
C GLU A 56 38.64 -14.20 27.44
N HIS A 57 37.92 -15.14 26.82
CA HIS A 57 38.27 -16.57 26.86
C HIS A 57 38.49 -17.30 25.53
N MET A 58 38.80 -16.61 24.43
CA MET A 58 39.24 -17.28 23.20
C MET A 58 40.34 -16.51 22.48
N SER A 59 41.46 -16.29 23.16
CA SER A 59 42.72 -15.89 22.52
C SER A 59 43.72 -17.04 22.63
N THR A 60 43.56 -18.07 21.81
CA THR A 60 44.71 -18.84 21.28
C THR A 60 44.30 -19.55 19.99
N SER A 61 45.13 -19.37 18.96
CA SER A 61 45.19 -20.10 17.70
C SER A 61 44.38 -19.58 16.50
N THR A 62 45.15 -19.07 15.53
CA THR A 62 44.81 -18.83 14.11
C THR A 62 44.22 -17.46 13.76
N ASN A 63 45.02 -16.40 13.95
CA ASN A 63 44.88 -15.16 13.19
C ASN A 63 45.48 -15.35 11.78
N GLN A 64 44.85 -16.16 10.94
CA GLN A 64 45.02 -16.04 9.49
C GLN A 64 44.02 -14.99 9.03
N GLN A 65 44.53 -13.83 8.62
CA GLN A 65 43.74 -12.87 7.86
C GLN A 65 43.22 -13.59 6.61
N ILE A 66 41.96 -14.07 6.64
CA ILE A 66 41.27 -14.49 5.43
C ILE A 66 41.02 -13.22 4.64
N ARG A 67 42.01 -12.84 3.81
CA ARG A 67 41.77 -11.92 2.71
C ARG A 67 40.68 -12.59 1.86
N PRO A 68 39.50 -11.99 1.68
CA PRO A 68 38.52 -12.56 0.78
C PRO A 68 39.19 -12.61 -0.59
N ASP A 69 39.53 -13.81 -1.06
CA ASP A 69 40.11 -13.98 -2.37
C ASP A 69 39.07 -13.53 -3.40
N LEU A 70 39.27 -12.32 -3.92
CA LEU A 70 38.39 -11.67 -4.88
C LEU A 70 38.34 -12.42 -6.22
N ASN A 71 39.20 -13.42 -6.42
CA ASN A 71 39.29 -14.19 -7.66
C ASN A 71 38.53 -15.52 -7.65
N ILE A 72 37.88 -15.92 -6.55
CA ILE A 72 37.08 -17.15 -6.55
C ILE A 72 35.74 -16.88 -7.27
N PRO A 73 35.47 -17.53 -8.42
CA PRO A 73 34.19 -17.38 -9.09
C PRO A 73 33.08 -17.86 -8.16
N ASP A 74 32.03 -17.05 -8.04
CA ASP A 74 30.92 -17.37 -7.15
C ASP A 74 30.32 -18.74 -7.52
N THR A 75 30.16 -19.61 -6.53
CA THR A 75 29.41 -20.85 -6.71
C THR A 75 28.00 -20.56 -7.23
N PRO A 76 27.38 -21.45 -8.02
CA PRO A 76 26.03 -21.23 -8.56
C PRO A 76 24.99 -20.87 -7.49
N ARG A 77 25.13 -21.44 -6.28
CA ARG A 77 24.29 -21.11 -5.12
C ARG A 77 24.52 -19.68 -4.64
N LYS A 78 25.77 -19.24 -4.53
CA LYS A 78 26.14 -17.88 -4.11
C LYS A 78 25.64 -16.83 -5.11
N GLN A 79 25.76 -17.09 -6.41
CA GLN A 79 25.20 -16.21 -7.45
C GLN A 79 23.67 -16.06 -7.34
N ARG A 80 22.95 -17.17 -7.13
CA ARG A 80 21.48 -17.15 -6.93
C ARG A 80 21.10 -16.34 -5.69
N LEU A 81 21.83 -16.48 -4.60
CA LEU A 81 21.60 -15.73 -3.37
C LEU A 81 21.86 -14.22 -3.57
N LYS A 82 22.96 -13.84 -4.21
CA LYS A 82 23.25 -12.42 -4.55
C LYS A 82 22.14 -11.80 -5.40
N LYS A 83 21.71 -12.50 -6.45
CA LYS A 83 20.56 -12.06 -7.29
C LYS A 83 19.29 -11.90 -6.46
N ARG A 84 19.04 -12.81 -5.51
CA ARG A 84 17.89 -12.73 -4.62
C ARG A 84 17.95 -11.54 -3.66
N ILE A 85 19.12 -11.26 -3.09
CA ILE A 85 19.33 -10.11 -2.19
C ILE A 85 19.04 -8.80 -2.93
N ILE A 86 19.68 -8.59 -4.09
CA ILE A 86 19.46 -7.39 -4.93
C ILE A 86 17.97 -7.21 -5.23
N HIS A 87 17.29 -8.29 -5.62
CA HIS A 87 15.86 -8.25 -5.91
C HIS A 87 15.01 -7.86 -4.69
N LEU A 88 15.34 -8.36 -3.50
CA LEU A 88 14.63 -8.03 -2.26
C LEU A 88 14.90 -6.59 -1.83
N GLU A 89 16.13 -6.10 -1.97
CA GLU A 89 16.50 -4.70 -1.73
C GLU A 89 15.71 -3.75 -2.64
N ASP A 90 15.60 -4.09 -3.93
CA ASP A 90 14.79 -3.33 -4.89
C ASP A 90 13.30 -3.32 -4.53
N ILE A 91 12.76 -4.43 -4.02
CA ILE A 91 11.37 -4.49 -3.52
C ILE A 91 11.22 -3.59 -2.30
N ALA A 92 12.14 -3.67 -1.33
CA ALA A 92 12.10 -2.86 -0.12
C ALA A 92 12.18 -1.36 -0.46
N LYS A 93 13.09 -0.97 -1.36
CA LYS A 93 13.24 0.40 -1.85
C LYS A 93 11.95 0.91 -2.50
N ARG A 94 11.33 0.13 -3.39
CA ARG A 94 10.05 0.50 -4.03
C ARG A 94 8.92 0.67 -3.02
N ARG A 95 8.82 -0.22 -2.03
CA ARG A 95 7.82 -0.12 -0.95
C ARG A 95 8.04 1.15 -0.12
N ARG A 96 9.29 1.45 0.26
CA ARG A 96 9.63 2.68 1.00
C ARG A 96 9.23 3.94 0.24
N LEU A 97 9.57 4.03 -1.05
CA LEU A 97 9.18 5.18 -1.88
C LEU A 97 7.65 5.34 -1.97
N ARG A 98 6.92 4.23 -2.10
CA ARG A 98 5.45 4.25 -2.11
C ARG A 98 4.89 4.72 -0.77
N CYS A 99 5.40 4.22 0.35
CA CYS A 99 5.00 4.68 1.68
C CYS A 99 5.23 6.18 1.83
N ASN A 100 6.41 6.69 1.45
CA ASN A 100 6.72 8.12 1.52
C ASN A 100 5.73 8.97 0.68
N ALA A 101 5.42 8.53 -0.54
CA ALA A 101 4.44 9.20 -1.38
C ALA A 101 3.04 9.22 -0.75
N LEU A 102 2.62 8.10 -0.14
CA LEU A 102 1.34 8.00 0.57
C LEU A 102 1.30 8.90 1.81
N TYR A 103 2.38 8.94 2.61
CA TYR A 103 2.49 9.83 3.77
C TYR A 103 2.43 11.30 3.35
N ALA A 104 3.12 11.69 2.26
CA ALA A 104 3.07 13.05 1.73
C ALA A 104 1.65 13.42 1.29
N SER A 105 0.95 12.53 0.60
CA SER A 105 -0.46 12.73 0.22
C SER A 105 -1.38 12.82 1.44
N ARG A 106 -1.19 11.97 2.44
CA ARG A 106 -1.94 12.01 3.72
C ARG A 106 -1.72 13.35 4.42
N ARG A 107 -0.47 13.84 4.49
CA ARG A 107 -0.13 15.13 5.10
C ARG A 107 -0.83 16.30 4.38
N ARG A 108 -0.77 16.32 3.04
CA ARG A 108 -1.46 17.35 2.24
C ARG A 108 -2.97 17.32 2.47
N LEU A 109 -3.58 16.13 2.49
CA LEU A 109 -5.00 15.98 2.73
C LEU A 109 -5.39 16.45 4.14
N LYS A 110 -4.65 16.03 5.18
CA LYS A 110 -4.85 16.51 6.55
C LYS A 110 -4.74 18.03 6.65
N LYS A 111 -3.79 18.66 5.93
CA LYS A 111 -3.67 20.12 5.88
C LYS A 111 -4.92 20.77 5.27
N LYS A 112 -5.39 20.27 4.13
CA LYS A 112 -6.62 20.75 3.48
C LYS A 112 -7.84 20.64 4.39
N VAL A 113 -8.00 19.51 5.08
CA VAL A 113 -9.09 19.31 6.05
C VAL A 113 -8.99 20.36 7.16
N LYS A 114 -7.81 20.57 7.75
CA LYS A 114 -7.62 21.61 8.78
C LYS A 114 -7.93 23.00 8.25
N ASP A 115 -7.50 23.33 7.03
CA ASP A 115 -7.77 24.63 6.41
C ASP A 115 -9.26 24.84 6.17
N VAL A 116 -9.97 23.83 5.65
CA VAL A 116 -11.45 23.88 5.46
C VAL A 116 -12.16 23.99 6.80
N SER A 117 -11.77 23.21 7.81
CA SER A 117 -12.33 23.32 9.16
C SER A 117 -12.13 24.72 9.75
N ARG A 118 -10.93 25.33 9.56
CA ARG A 118 -10.67 26.71 9.99
C ARG A 118 -11.60 27.69 9.28
N MET A 119 -11.75 27.60 7.96
CA MET A 119 -12.66 28.46 7.20
C MET A 119 -14.11 28.30 7.68
N LEU A 120 -14.55 27.07 7.97
CA LEU A 120 -15.89 26.82 8.47
C LEU A 120 -16.12 27.48 9.84
N SER A 121 -15.14 27.41 10.75
CA SER A 121 -15.18 28.13 12.02
C SER A 121 -15.27 29.64 11.83
N GLU A 122 -14.42 30.23 10.98
CA GLU A 122 -14.44 31.67 10.70
C GLU A 122 -15.78 32.15 10.12
N LEU A 123 -16.38 31.35 9.24
CA LEU A 123 -17.68 31.67 8.64
C LEU A 123 -18.83 31.53 9.64
N LYS A 124 -18.74 30.58 10.57
CA LYS A 124 -19.68 30.42 11.69
C LYS A 124 -19.59 31.61 12.66
N ASP A 125 -18.38 32.01 13.01
CA ASP A 125 -18.14 33.13 13.95
C ASP A 125 -18.63 34.46 13.37
N LYS A 126 -18.48 34.65 12.05
CA LYS A 126 -19.02 35.81 11.32
C LYS A 126 -20.53 35.73 11.05
N ARG A 127 -21.22 34.67 11.51
CA ARG A 127 -22.64 34.39 11.26
C ARG A 127 -23.03 34.41 9.77
N LEU A 128 -22.10 34.03 8.90
CA LEU A 128 -22.34 33.96 7.45
C LEU A 128 -22.93 32.61 7.01
N ILE A 129 -23.09 31.66 7.95
CA ILE A 129 -23.63 30.33 7.71
C ILE A 129 -24.62 29.99 8.84
N ASN A 130 -25.82 29.53 8.48
CA ASN A 130 -26.85 29.08 9.40
C ASN A 130 -26.58 27.66 9.92
N GLN A 131 -27.10 27.31 11.10
CA GLN A 131 -26.89 25.99 11.71
C GLN A 131 -27.34 24.83 10.80
N GLY A 132 -28.36 25.04 9.95
CA GLY A 132 -28.79 24.04 8.96
C GLY A 132 -27.80 23.81 7.81
N GLU A 133 -27.05 24.83 7.42
CA GLU A 133 -26.02 24.75 6.36
C GLU A 133 -24.74 24.09 6.89
N VAL A 134 -24.41 24.28 8.17
CA VAL A 134 -23.31 23.57 8.86
C VAL A 134 -23.58 22.08 8.92
N ASN A 135 -24.80 21.68 9.29
CA ASN A 135 -25.19 20.27 9.35
C ASN A 135 -25.11 19.60 7.96
N LEU A 136 -25.53 20.29 6.90
CA LEU A 136 -25.43 19.79 5.52
C LEU A 136 -23.96 19.56 5.09
N LEU A 137 -23.04 20.41 5.53
CA LEU A 137 -21.60 20.29 5.24
C LEU A 137 -20.92 19.18 6.06
N GLU A 138 -21.32 18.98 7.32
CA GLU A 138 -20.87 17.85 8.14
C GLU A 138 -21.36 16.52 7.56
N ASP A 139 -22.60 16.47 7.08
CA ASP A 139 -23.16 15.30 6.40
C ASP A 139 -22.43 14.98 5.07
N CYS A 140 -21.92 15.99 4.35
CA CYS A 140 -21.07 15.77 3.17
C CYS A 140 -19.75 15.06 3.53
N ASN A 141 -19.23 15.23 4.75
CA ASN A 141 -18.00 14.57 5.21
C ASN A 141 -18.21 13.07 5.50
N VAL A 142 -19.45 12.62 5.71
CA VAL A 142 -19.82 11.21 5.95
C VAL A 142 -19.61 10.33 4.71
N SER A 143 -19.39 10.92 3.54
CA SER A 143 -19.27 10.18 2.28
C SER A 143 -18.00 9.33 2.16
N ALA A 144 -16.87 9.68 2.80
CA ALA A 144 -15.64 8.91 2.62
C ALA A 144 -15.73 7.48 3.21
N ALA A 145 -16.23 7.33 4.43
CA ALA A 145 -16.38 6.02 5.07
C ALA A 145 -17.48 5.17 4.40
N ALA A 146 -18.59 5.78 4.00
CA ALA A 146 -19.66 5.11 3.27
C ALA A 146 -19.24 4.71 1.85
N LEU A 147 -18.47 5.55 1.15
CA LEU A 147 -17.88 5.24 -0.15
C LEU A 147 -16.83 4.14 -0.03
N ILE A 148 -15.94 4.21 0.96
CA ILE A 148 -14.97 3.14 1.25
C ILE A 148 -15.72 1.84 1.56
N LYS A 149 -16.79 1.87 2.37
CA LYS A 149 -17.64 0.71 2.66
C LYS A 149 -18.33 0.16 1.40
N ARG A 150 -18.78 1.02 0.47
CA ARG A 150 -19.32 0.61 -0.85
C ARG A 150 -18.24 0.04 -1.77
N MET A 151 -17.01 0.56 -1.72
CA MET A 151 -15.87 0.07 -2.50
C MET A 151 -15.30 -1.24 -1.96
N VAL A 152 -15.35 -1.44 -0.64
CA VAL A 152 -14.84 -2.63 0.05
C VAL A 152 -15.87 -3.77 0.08
N LYS A 153 -17.18 -3.45 0.09
CA LYS A 153 -18.22 -4.47 -0.05
C LYS A 153 -18.15 -5.09 -1.45
N LYS A 154 -17.75 -6.36 -1.50
CA LYS A 154 -17.93 -7.20 -2.70
C LYS A 154 -19.41 -7.14 -3.10
N LYS A 155 -19.70 -6.72 -4.33
CA LYS A 155 -21.06 -6.80 -4.87
C LYS A 155 -21.53 -8.25 -4.75
N GLN A 156 -22.52 -8.49 -3.89
CA GLN A 156 -23.18 -9.79 -3.83
C GLN A 156 -24.18 -9.84 -4.97
N TYR A 157 -23.97 -10.75 -5.91
CA TYR A 157 -24.90 -10.99 -7.01
C TYR A 157 -25.97 -11.97 -6.56
N SER A 158 -27.24 -11.65 -6.84
CA SER A 158 -28.38 -12.53 -6.57
C SER A 158 -28.24 -13.85 -7.36
N PRO A 159 -28.78 -14.98 -6.88
CA PRO A 159 -28.64 -16.27 -7.55
C PRO A 159 -29.20 -16.26 -8.98
N GLU A 160 -30.30 -15.54 -9.22
CA GLU A 160 -30.90 -15.39 -10.55
C GLU A 160 -29.95 -14.67 -11.51
N LEU A 161 -29.33 -13.58 -11.04
CA LEU A 161 -28.37 -12.82 -11.83
C LEU A 161 -27.09 -13.62 -12.11
N ARG A 162 -26.66 -14.48 -11.18
CA ARG A 162 -25.54 -15.40 -11.41
C ARG A 162 -25.89 -16.42 -12.48
N LYS A 163 -27.07 -17.05 -12.39
CA LYS A 163 -27.55 -18.01 -13.39
C LYS A 163 -27.61 -17.36 -14.77
N PHE A 164 -28.26 -16.20 -14.88
CA PHE A 164 -28.32 -15.42 -16.12
C PHE A 164 -26.94 -15.12 -16.70
N ALA A 165 -26.03 -14.61 -15.87
CA ALA A 165 -24.67 -14.26 -16.30
C ALA A 165 -23.87 -15.47 -16.80
N LEU A 166 -23.97 -16.61 -16.09
CA LEU A 166 -23.30 -17.86 -16.47
C LEU A 166 -23.87 -18.41 -17.78
N THR A 167 -25.19 -18.47 -17.90
CA THR A 167 -25.88 -18.94 -19.12
C THR A 167 -25.50 -18.09 -20.33
N LEU A 168 -25.56 -16.76 -20.20
CA LEU A 168 -25.24 -15.85 -21.31
C LEU A 168 -23.76 -15.96 -21.73
N TYR A 169 -22.84 -16.03 -20.75
CA TYR A 169 -21.42 -16.16 -21.04
C TYR A 169 -21.06 -17.53 -21.65
N PHE A 170 -21.76 -18.60 -21.24
CA PHE A 170 -21.62 -19.94 -21.82
C PHE A 170 -22.02 -19.97 -23.30
N TYR A 171 -23.17 -19.38 -23.64
CA TYR A 171 -23.63 -19.34 -25.03
C TYR A 171 -22.83 -18.37 -25.91
N SER A 172 -22.49 -17.18 -25.40
CA SER A 172 -21.74 -16.19 -26.18
C SER A 172 -20.98 -15.20 -25.29
N PRO A 173 -19.65 -15.39 -25.12
CA PRO A 173 -18.79 -14.44 -24.41
C PRO A 173 -18.81 -13.03 -25.04
N LYS A 174 -19.03 -12.94 -26.36
CA LYS A 174 -19.16 -11.67 -27.09
C LYS A 174 -20.45 -10.95 -26.70
N ALA A 175 -21.58 -11.64 -26.67
CA ALA A 175 -22.86 -11.07 -26.24
C ALA A 175 -22.80 -10.62 -24.78
N TYR A 176 -22.18 -11.42 -23.90
CA TYR A 176 -21.95 -11.05 -22.51
C TYR A 176 -21.13 -9.76 -22.38
N SER A 177 -20.05 -9.63 -23.17
CA SER A 177 -19.18 -8.44 -23.13
C SER A 177 -19.91 -7.18 -23.60
N TYR A 178 -20.74 -7.30 -24.64
CA TYR A 178 -21.59 -6.21 -25.13
C TYR A 178 -22.58 -5.75 -24.05
N ILE A 179 -23.38 -6.67 -23.50
CA ILE A 179 -24.36 -6.37 -22.44
C ILE A 179 -23.66 -5.79 -21.21
N ARG A 180 -22.51 -6.33 -20.83
CA ARG A 180 -21.75 -5.80 -19.70
C ARG A 180 -21.29 -4.35 -19.92
N SER A 181 -20.95 -3.99 -21.16
CA SER A 181 -20.55 -2.63 -21.54
C SER A 181 -21.73 -1.65 -21.54
N THR A 182 -22.91 -2.10 -21.96
CA THR A 182 -24.13 -1.26 -22.03
C THR A 182 -24.76 -1.03 -20.65
N PHE A 183 -24.75 -2.04 -19.76
CA PHE A 183 -25.39 -1.96 -18.44
C PHE A 183 -24.48 -1.42 -17.32
N ASN A 184 -23.52 -0.53 -17.62
CA ASN A 184 -22.68 0.19 -16.64
C ASN A 184 -22.12 -0.70 -15.52
N THR A 185 -21.60 -1.90 -15.85
CA THR A 185 -21.00 -2.84 -14.89
C THR A 185 -21.94 -3.41 -13.81
N ARG A 186 -23.25 -3.47 -14.08
CA ARG A 186 -24.19 -4.23 -13.24
C ARG A 186 -23.95 -5.74 -13.32
N LEU A 187 -23.43 -6.22 -14.45
CA LEU A 187 -23.03 -7.61 -14.62
C LEU A 187 -21.67 -7.88 -13.96
N PRO A 188 -21.43 -9.11 -13.46
CA PRO A 188 -20.15 -9.52 -12.90
C PRO A 188 -18.98 -9.36 -13.89
N HIS A 189 -17.74 -9.47 -13.42
CA HIS A 189 -16.59 -9.52 -14.32
C HIS A 189 -16.41 -10.97 -14.83
N PRO A 190 -15.91 -11.22 -16.06
CA PRO A 190 -15.65 -12.58 -16.54
C PRO A 190 -14.77 -13.42 -15.60
N SER A 191 -13.82 -12.79 -14.89
CA SER A 191 -13.02 -13.46 -13.85
C SER A 191 -13.82 -13.88 -12.61
N THR A 192 -14.97 -13.25 -12.36
CA THR A 192 -15.92 -13.67 -11.34
C THR A 192 -16.69 -14.91 -11.80
N LEU A 193 -17.09 -14.98 -13.08
CA LEU A 193 -17.79 -16.14 -13.64
C LEU A 193 -16.91 -17.40 -13.62
N ARG A 194 -15.62 -17.27 -13.94
CA ARG A 194 -14.62 -18.35 -13.85
C ARG A 194 -14.38 -18.91 -12.43
N LYS A 195 -14.98 -18.30 -11.40
CA LYS A 195 -14.92 -18.80 -10.01
C LYS A 195 -16.21 -19.51 -9.59
N TRP A 196 -17.25 -19.42 -10.41
CA TRP A 196 -18.57 -19.99 -10.12
C TRP A 196 -18.83 -21.31 -10.85
N TYR A 197 -18.02 -21.62 -11.86
CA TYR A 197 -17.95 -22.89 -12.57
C TYR A 197 -16.48 -23.34 -12.56
#